data_AF-A0A646KLX1-F1
#
_entry.id   AF-A0A646KLX1-F1
#
_cell.length_a   1.000
_cell.length_b   1.000
_cell.length_c   1.000
_cell.angle_alpha   90.00
_cell.angle_beta   90.00
_cell.angle_gamma   90.00
#
_symmetry.space_group_name_H-M   'P 1'
#
loop_
_entity.id
_entity.type
_entity.pdbx_description
1 polymer ?
#
loop_
_entity_poly.entity_id
_entity_poly.type
_entity_poly.pdbx_seq_one_letter_code
_entity_poly.pdbx_strand_id
1 'polypeptide(L)'
;MIIDIHGHLSPPEAARRFPMPPALTDVDGMLAARAQAGIDLTVIGSPVGAGAMARVPGVDNYRQPRDRLRAFHAWMSGLIRTFPDQLRGYVYANPFGDDDHLEGVR
;
A
#
# COMPACT_ATOMS: atom_id res chain seq x y z
N MET A 1 15.48 18.04 2.65
CA MET A 1 14.88 16.70 2.58
C MET A 1 13.41 16.82 2.97
N ILE A 2 12.49 16.62 2.05
CA ILE A 2 11.04 16.60 2.28
C ILE A 2 10.55 15.16 2.23
N ILE A 3 9.74 14.76 3.21
CA ILE A 3 9.19 13.40 3.32
C ILE A 3 7.66 13.48 3.29
N ASP A 4 7.05 12.80 2.33
CA ASP A 4 5.61 12.51 2.32
C ASP A 4 5.36 11.26 3.17
N ILE A 5 4.73 11.42 4.34
CA ILE A 5 4.44 10.30 5.25
C ILE A 5 3.08 9.64 5.00
N HIS A 6 2.34 10.08 3.98
CA HIS A 6 0.96 9.64 3.73
C HIS A 6 0.74 9.34 2.23
N GLY A 7 1.64 8.54 1.65
CA GLY A 7 1.46 8.01 0.31
C GLY A 7 0.53 6.79 0.30
N HIS A 8 -0.19 6.61 -0.81
CA HIS A 8 -1.04 5.44 -1.06
C HIS A 8 -0.67 4.80 -2.39
N LEU A 9 -0.56 3.47 -2.39
CA LEU A 9 -0.44 2.66 -3.59
C LEU A 9 -1.25 1.37 -3.42
N SER A 10 -1.69 0.82 -4.54
CA SER A 10 -2.40 -0.44 -4.62
C SER A 10 -1.65 -1.41 -5.54
N PRO A 11 -1.60 -2.71 -5.21
CA PRO A 11 -1.11 -3.71 -6.14
C PRO A 11 -1.91 -3.68 -7.46
N PRO A 12 -1.27 -3.91 -8.64
CA PRO A 12 -1.96 -3.88 -9.93
C PRO A 12 -3.16 -4.82 -10.04
N GLU A 13 -3.15 -5.97 -9.34
CA GLU A 13 -4.30 -6.87 -9.31
C GLU A 13 -5.53 -6.26 -8.63
N ALA A 14 -5.34 -5.33 -7.68
CA ALA A 14 -6.42 -4.67 -6.98
C ALA A 14 -7.23 -3.77 -7.93
N ALA A 15 -6.58 -3.11 -8.89
CA ALA A 15 -7.25 -2.27 -9.90
C ALA A 15 -8.15 -3.06 -10.86
N ARG A 16 -7.93 -4.37 -10.99
CA ARG A 16 -8.81 -5.25 -11.78
C ARG A 16 -10.08 -5.64 -11.02
N ARG A 17 -10.03 -5.56 -9.68
CA ARG A 17 -11.06 -6.07 -8.79
C ARG A 17 -11.93 -4.98 -8.18
N PHE A 18 -11.39 -3.78 -7.98
CA PHE A 18 -12.06 -2.69 -7.30
C PHE A 18 -12.04 -1.41 -8.13
N PRO A 19 -13.11 -0.59 -8.07
CA PRO A 19 -13.08 0.73 -8.69
C PRO A 19 -12.05 1.61 -7.96
N MET A 20 -11.02 2.06 -8.69
CA MET A 20 -9.99 2.92 -8.12
C MET A 20 -9.36 3.86 -9.16
N PRO A 21 -8.87 5.05 -8.74
CA PRO A 21 -8.11 5.93 -9.63
C PRO A 21 -6.84 5.24 -10.20
N PRO A 22 -6.54 5.41 -11.50
CA PRO A 22 -5.34 4.84 -12.12
C PRO A 22 -4.03 5.23 -11.42
N ALA A 23 -3.97 6.42 -10.84
CA ALA A 23 -2.82 6.93 -10.11
C ALA A 23 -2.39 6.05 -8.93
N LEU A 24 -3.29 5.24 -8.36
CA LEU A 24 -2.95 4.33 -7.26
C LEU A 24 -2.12 3.12 -7.69
N THR A 25 -2.01 2.87 -9.00
CA THR A 25 -1.21 1.78 -9.57
C THR A 25 -0.02 2.27 -10.38
N ASP A 26 0.13 3.58 -10.58
CA ASP A 26 1.18 4.20 -11.38
C ASP A 26 2.35 4.63 -10.49
N VAL A 27 3.23 3.69 -10.12
CA VAL A 27 4.36 3.95 -9.22
C VAL A 27 5.32 4.98 -9.80
N ASP A 28 5.68 4.84 -11.08
CA ASP A 28 6.67 5.71 -11.73
C ASP A 28 6.16 7.14 -11.86
N GLY A 29 4.91 7.32 -12.32
CA GLY A 29 4.29 8.64 -12.39
C GLY A 29 4.15 9.29 -11.02
N MET A 30 3.80 8.49 -10.01
CA MET A 30 3.64 8.92 -8.62
C MET A 30 4.97 9.37 -7.99
N LEU A 31 6.10 8.74 -8.33
CA LEU A 31 7.43 9.15 -7.90
C LEU A 31 7.95 10.38 -8.68
N ALA A 32 7.76 10.39 -10.01
CA ALA A 32 8.15 11.52 -10.85
C ALA A 32 7.47 12.83 -10.44
N ALA A 33 6.16 12.79 -10.16
CA ALA A 33 5.42 13.95 -9.70
C ALA A 33 5.92 14.46 -8.33
N ARG A 34 6.32 13.56 -7.44
CA ARG A 34 6.87 13.92 -6.12
C ARG A 34 8.26 14.52 -6.21
N ALA A 35 9.13 13.97 -7.05
CA ALA A 35 10.44 14.54 -7.30
C ALA A 35 10.32 15.97 -7.86
N GLN A 36 9.38 16.21 -8.79
CA GLN A 36 9.09 17.55 -9.31
C GLN A 36 8.60 18.52 -8.22
N ALA A 37 7.90 18.02 -7.21
CA ALA A 37 7.45 18.80 -6.06
C ALA A 37 8.54 18.97 -4.96
N GLY A 38 9.74 18.42 -5.16
CA GLY A 38 10.84 18.47 -4.19
C GLY A 38 10.70 17.49 -3.03
N ILE A 39 9.87 16.44 -3.15
CA ILE A 39 9.73 15.37 -2.17
C ILE A 39 10.78 14.30 -2.46
N ASP A 40 11.67 14.08 -1.50
CA ASP A 40 12.79 13.14 -1.63
C ASP A 40 12.38 11.71 -1.28
N LEU A 41 11.49 11.54 -0.29
CA LEU A 41 11.07 10.24 0.21
C LEU A 41 9.55 10.20 0.42
N THR A 42 8.94 9.07 0.07
CA THR A 42 7.53 8.78 0.35
C THR A 42 7.40 7.52 1.19
N VAL A 43 6.63 7.61 2.26
CA VAL A 43 6.20 6.46 3.05
C VAL A 43 4.81 6.05 2.60
N ILE A 44 4.71 4.83 2.08
CA ILE A 44 3.44 4.26 1.65
C ILE A 44 2.74 3.66 2.87
N GLY A 45 1.59 4.25 3.21
CA GLY A 45 0.63 3.70 4.14
C GLY A 45 -0.19 2.59 3.49
N SER A 46 -1.05 1.99 4.32
CA SER A 46 -2.05 0.96 3.99
C SER A 46 -2.33 0.81 2.49
N PRO A 47 -2.46 -0.43 1.96
CA PRO A 47 -3.16 -0.56 0.70
C PRO A 47 -4.49 0.14 0.88
N VAL A 48 -4.92 0.90 -0.12
CA VAL A 48 -6.29 1.40 -0.18
C VAL A 48 -7.13 0.16 0.09
N GLY A 49 -7.69 0.06 1.30
CA GLY A 49 -8.41 -1.12 1.76
C GLY A 49 -9.38 -1.48 0.65
N ALA A 50 -9.65 -2.76 0.43
CA ALA A 50 -10.46 -3.24 -0.70
C ALA A 50 -11.91 -2.68 -0.81
N GLY A 51 -12.24 -1.63 -0.06
CA GLY A 51 -13.45 -0.83 -0.05
C GLY A 51 -13.17 0.62 0.36
N ALA A 52 -11.95 1.14 0.14
CA ALA A 52 -11.47 2.43 0.66
C ALA A 52 -11.55 3.60 -0.35
N MET A 53 -12.43 3.50 -1.35
CA MET A 53 -12.94 4.67 -2.10
C MET A 53 -14.43 4.54 -2.44
N ALA A 54 -15.01 3.34 -2.40
CA ALA A 54 -16.44 3.08 -2.63
C ALA A 54 -16.88 1.74 -2.00
N ARG A 55 -18.19 1.61 -1.72
CA ARG A 55 -18.80 0.38 -1.18
C ARG A 55 -18.90 -0.68 -2.27
N VAL A 56 -18.21 -1.81 -2.10
CA VAL A 56 -18.31 -2.98 -3.01
C VAL A 56 -19.11 -4.09 -2.30
N PRO A 57 -20.21 -4.59 -2.88
CA PRO A 57 -20.98 -5.68 -2.28
C PRO A 57 -20.13 -6.92 -2.01
N GLY A 58 -20.26 -7.48 -0.80
CA GLY A 58 -19.54 -8.69 -0.40
C GLY A 58 -18.06 -8.49 -0.04
N VAL A 59 -17.57 -7.24 0.01
CA VAL A 59 -16.20 -6.93 0.41
C VAL A 59 -16.17 -6.34 1.80
N ASP A 60 -15.39 -6.97 2.68
CA ASP A 60 -15.11 -6.49 4.04
C ASP A 60 -13.64 -6.05 4.11
N ASN A 61 -13.43 -4.78 4.45
CA ASN A 61 -12.12 -4.16 4.55
C ASN A 61 -11.29 -4.69 5.71
N TYR A 62 -11.93 -5.24 6.73
CA TYR A 62 -11.30 -5.74 7.94
C TYR A 62 -11.15 -7.26 7.93
N ARG A 63 -11.77 -7.94 6.96
CA ARG A 63 -11.52 -9.36 6.68
C ARG A 63 -10.31 -9.52 5.76
N GLN A 64 -9.13 -9.38 6.34
CA GLN A 64 -7.84 -9.48 5.65
C GLN A 64 -7.08 -10.71 6.16
N PRO A 65 -7.18 -11.86 5.48
CA PRO A 65 -6.47 -13.05 5.92
C PRO A 65 -4.95 -12.87 5.74
N ARG A 66 -4.17 -13.58 6.55
CA ARG A 66 -2.71 -13.44 6.65
C ARG A 66 -1.96 -13.60 5.32
N ASP A 67 -2.43 -14.49 4.45
CA ASP A 67 -1.85 -14.70 3.11
C ASP A 67 -1.96 -13.43 2.25
N ARG A 68 -3.09 -12.73 2.31
CA ARG A 68 -3.30 -11.45 1.61
C ARG A 68 -2.37 -10.36 2.15
N LEU A 69 -2.24 -10.23 3.48
CA LEU A 69 -1.33 -9.26 4.09
C LEU A 69 0.12 -9.53 3.68
N ARG A 70 0.55 -10.80 3.74
CA ARG A 70 1.89 -11.22 3.32
C ARG A 70 2.14 -10.98 1.84
N ALA A 71 1.16 -11.24 0.97
CA ALA A 71 1.29 -10.93 -0.46
C ALA A 71 1.46 -9.42 -0.70
N PHE A 72 0.69 -8.59 0.00
CA PHE A 72 0.84 -7.14 -0.03
C PHE A 72 2.24 -6.70 0.44
N HIS A 73 2.72 -7.22 1.57
CA HIS A 73 4.07 -6.87 2.07
C HIS A 73 5.18 -7.34 1.13
N ALA A 74 5.04 -8.52 0.52
CA ALA A 74 6.02 -9.02 -0.45
C ALA A 74 6.10 -8.10 -1.68
N TRP A 75 4.95 -7.66 -2.19
CA TRP A 75 4.89 -6.68 -3.27
C TRP A 75 5.49 -5.33 -2.87
N MET A 76 5.12 -4.80 -1.70
CA MET A 76 5.64 -3.52 -1.18
C MET A 76 7.16 -3.57 -0.98
N SER A 77 7.66 -4.67 -0.40
CA SER A 77 9.10 -4.90 -0.23
C SER A 77 9.84 -4.95 -1.57
N GLY A 78 9.23 -5.56 -2.59
CA GLY A 78 9.73 -5.53 -3.97
C GLY A 78 9.86 -4.11 -4.51
N LEU A 79 8.84 -3.26 -4.34
CA LEU A 79 8.89 -1.87 -4.76
C LEU A 79 9.93 -1.05 -4.01
N ILE A 80 10.00 -1.20 -2.68
CA ILE A 80 11.00 -0.50 -1.85
C ILE A 80 12.42 -0.88 -2.26
N ARG A 81 12.67 -2.15 -2.61
CA ARG A 81 13.96 -2.59 -3.14
C ARG A 81 14.31 -1.96 -4.48
N THR A 82 13.32 -1.71 -5.33
CA THR A 82 13.52 -1.06 -6.64
C THR A 82 13.78 0.44 -6.48
N PHE A 83 13.14 1.09 -5.51
CA PHE A 83 13.26 2.53 -5.25
C PHE A 83 13.72 2.83 -3.81
N PRO A 84 14.92 2.37 -3.40
CA PRO A 84 15.34 2.35 -2.00
C PRO A 84 15.63 3.74 -1.42
N ASP A 85 15.76 4.77 -2.25
CA ASP A 85 15.96 6.14 -1.77
C ASP A 85 14.65 6.95 -1.76
N GLN A 86 13.65 6.52 -2.52
CA GLN A 86 12.40 7.26 -2.73
C GLN A 86 11.19 6.65 -2.03
N LEU A 87 11.26 5.36 -1.65
CA LEU A 87 10.14 4.63 -1.03
C LEU A 87 10.48 3.99 0.30
N ARG A 88 9.59 4.15 1.27
CA ARG A 88 9.44 3.32 2.46
C ARG A 88 8.00 2.86 2.55
N GLY A 89 7.72 1.89 3.42
CA GLY A 89 6.37 1.41 3.67
C GLY A 89 6.12 1.21 5.15
N TYR A 90 4.91 1.51 5.60
CA TYR A 90 4.44 1.06 6.90
C TYR A 90 4.10 -0.42 6.84
N VAL A 91 4.35 -1.14 7.93
CA VAL A 91 3.80 -2.49 8.06
C VAL A 91 2.30 -2.38 8.25
N TYR A 92 1.58 -3.13 7.44
CA TYR A 92 0.13 -3.21 7.53
C TYR A 92 -0.30 -4.46 8.30
N ALA A 93 -1.06 -4.28 9.37
CA ALA A 93 -1.61 -5.34 10.19
C ALA A 93 -3.14 -5.23 10.22
N ASN A 94 -3.82 -6.35 10.42
CA ASN A 94 -5.26 -6.34 10.68
C ASN A 94 -5.50 -5.90 12.12
N PRO A 95 -6.08 -4.71 12.39
CA PRO A 95 -6.30 -4.24 13.76
C PRO A 95 -7.33 -5.08 14.53
N PHE A 96 -8.11 -5.90 13.81
CA PHE A 96 -9.07 -6.86 14.38
C PHE A 96 -8.61 -8.31 14.19
N GLY A 97 -7.34 -8.52 13.82
CA GLY A 97 -6.73 -9.84 13.78
C GLY A 97 -6.51 -10.40 15.18
N ASP A 98 -6.32 -11.71 15.26
CA ASP A 98 -5.83 -12.40 16.46
C ASP A 98 -4.31 -12.20 16.64
N ASP A 99 -3.75 -12.75 17.72
CA ASP A 99 -2.32 -12.66 18.05
C ASP A 99 -1.42 -13.18 16.91
N ASP A 100 -1.91 -14.14 16.11
CA ASP A 100 -1.21 -14.67 14.93
C ASP A 100 -0.96 -13.61 13.84
N HIS A 101 -1.72 -12.50 13.82
CA HIS A 101 -1.48 -11.36 12.92
C HIS A 101 -0.33 -10.46 13.39
N LEU A 102 0.08 -10.55 14.67
CA LEU A 102 1.25 -9.86 15.22
C LEU A 102 2.52 -10.74 15.13
N GLU A 103 2.37 -12.07 15.04
CA GLU A 103 3.46 -13.01 14.80
C GLU A 103 3.98 -12.95 13.34
N GLY A 104 5.03 -12.15 13.13
CA GLY A 104 5.71 -11.98 11.84
C GLY A 104 6.02 -10.52 11.46
N VAL A 105 5.64 -9.57 12.33
CA VAL A 105 5.91 -8.13 12.19
C VAL A 105 7.13 -7.68 13.03
N ARG A 106 7.74 -8.59 13.79
CA ARG A 106 8.94 -8.34 14.61
C ARG A 106 10.23 -8.51 13.83
#